data_AF-A0A2G9P1T3-F1
#
_entry.id   AF-A0A2G9P1T3-F1
#
_cell.length_a   1.000
_cell.length_b   1.000
_cell.length_c   1.000
_cell.angle_alpha   90.00
_cell.angle_beta   90.00
_cell.angle_gamma   90.00
#
_symmetry.space_group_name_H-M   'P 1'
#
loop_
_entity.id
_entity.type
_entity.pdbx_description
1 polymer ?
#
loop_
_entity_poly.entity_id
_entity_poly.type
_entity_poly.pdbx_seq_one_letter_code
_entity_poly.pdbx_strand_id
1 'polypeptide(L)' 'KNGNLGGAALDVFEKEPAIGNKLAELDSVILTPHIGAQTKEAQSLAANIIGEKIIQILRGVI' A
#
# COMPACT_ATOMS: atom_id res chain seq x y z
N LYS A 1 -16.06 -13.09 15.45
CA LYS A 1 -16.86 -12.89 14.22
C LYS A 1 -18.32 -12.99 14.60
N ASN A 2 -19.09 -11.89 14.56
CA ASN A 2 -20.49 -11.88 15.01
C ASN A 2 -21.49 -11.89 13.84
N GLY A 3 -21.02 -12.07 12.59
CA GLY A 3 -21.86 -12.12 11.40
C GLY A 3 -22.39 -10.78 10.90
N ASN A 4 -22.01 -9.66 11.54
CA ASN A 4 -22.53 -8.33 11.21
C ASN A 4 -22.05 -7.79 9.84
N LEU A 5 -20.95 -8.32 9.30
CA LEU A 5 -20.39 -7.94 8.00
C LEU A 5 -20.33 -9.17 7.11
N GLY A 6 -20.69 -9.01 5.83
CA GLY A 6 -20.59 -10.08 4.83
C GLY A 6 -19.14 -10.45 4.47
N GLY A 7 -18.20 -9.53 4.67
CA GLY A 7 -16.77 -9.73 4.42
C GLY A 7 -15.98 -8.43 4.49
N ALA A 8 -14.67 -8.50 4.27
CA ALA A 8 -13.78 -7.34 4.18
C ALA A 8 -12.61 -7.57 3.22
N ALA A 9 -12.07 -6.51 2.65
CA ALA A 9 -10.82 -6.55 1.89
C ALA A 9 -9.89 -5.47 2.41
N LEU A 10 -8.65 -5.83 2.77
CA LEU A 10 -7.68 -4.91 3.37
C LEU A 10 -6.34 -5.01 2.64
N ASP A 11 -5.79 -3.87 2.24
CA ASP A 11 -4.42 -3.76 1.71
C ASP A 11 -3.42 -3.28 2.77
N VAL A 12 -3.89 -2.65 3.85
CA VAL A 12 -3.05 -2.05 4.89
C VAL A 12 -3.40 -2.58 6.27
N PHE A 13 -2.42 -2.57 7.17
CA PHE A 13 -2.57 -3.01 8.55
C PHE A 13 -1.96 -2.00 9.51
N GLU A 14 -2.45 -1.94 10.75
CA GLU A 14 -1.88 -1.05 11.77
C GLU A 14 -0.41 -1.34 12.06
N LYS A 15 -0.02 -2.61 12.02
CA LYS A 15 1.36 -3.07 12.12
C LYS A 15 1.71 -3.92 10.92
N GLU A 16 2.76 -3.52 10.21
CA GLU A 16 3.28 -4.21 9.03
C GLU A 16 4.71 -4.70 9.28
N PRO A 17 5.09 -5.90 8.82
CA PRO A 17 4.26 -6.87 8.08
C PRO A 17 3.21 -7.57 8.98
N ALA A 18 2.06 -7.89 8.41
CA ALA A 18 0.91 -8.48 9.10
C ALA A 18 1.06 -10.00 9.39
N ILE A 19 2.22 -10.41 9.88
CA ILE A 19 2.55 -11.82 10.16
C ILE A 19 1.66 -12.35 11.30
N GLY A 20 1.03 -13.50 11.08
CA GLY A 20 0.18 -14.15 12.08
C GLY A 20 -1.12 -13.39 12.38
N ASN A 21 -1.54 -12.49 11.49
CA ASN A 21 -2.79 -11.74 11.69
C ASN A 21 -3.98 -12.70 11.56
N LYS A 22 -4.80 -12.78 12.63
CA LYS A 22 -5.99 -13.65 12.70
C LYS A 22 -7.02 -13.37 11.60
N LEU A 23 -7.00 -12.19 10.98
CA LEU A 23 -7.85 -11.88 9.84
C LEU A 23 -7.53 -12.74 8.61
N ALA A 24 -6.29 -13.25 8.48
CA ALA A 24 -5.88 -14.13 7.40
C ALA A 24 -6.50 -15.53 7.50
N GLU A 25 -7.03 -15.91 8.67
CA GLU A 25 -7.70 -17.20 8.92
C GLU A 25 -9.18 -17.17 8.49
N LEU A 26 -9.66 -16.06 7.91
CA LEU A 26 -11.06 -15.83 7.65
C LEU A 26 -11.36 -15.92 6.15
N ASP A 27 -12.09 -16.94 5.72
CA ASP A 27 -12.49 -17.11 4.31
C ASP A 27 -13.28 -15.93 3.72
N SER A 28 -13.94 -15.15 4.57
CA SER A 28 -14.69 -13.95 4.20
C SER A 28 -13.82 -12.69 4.10
N VAL A 29 -12.49 -12.82 4.16
CA VAL A 29 -11.55 -11.69 4.17
C VAL A 29 -10.48 -11.90 3.11
N ILE A 30 -10.27 -10.87 2.28
CA ILE A 30 -9.18 -10.81 1.31
C ILE A 30 -8.12 -9.84 1.82
N LEU A 31 -6.86 -10.28 1.83
CA LEU A 31 -5.74 -9.47 2.31
C LEU A 31 -4.70 -9.33 1.20
N THR A 32 -4.16 -8.13 1.04
CA THR A 32 -3.01 -7.86 0.18
C THR A 32 -1.90 -7.15 0.95
N PRO A 33 -0.61 -7.36 0.62
CA PRO A 33 0.50 -6.86 1.44
C PRO A 33 0.92 -5.43 1.05
N HIS A 34 0.03 -4.45 1.22
CA HIS A 34 0.27 -3.03 0.94
C HIS A 34 0.78 -2.77 -0.48
N ILE A 35 0.07 -3.32 -1.47
CA ILE A 35 0.45 -3.30 -2.88
C ILE A 35 -0.45 -2.43 -3.75
N GLY A 36 -1.31 -1.59 -3.17
CA GLY A 36 -2.22 -0.73 -3.93
C GLY A 36 -1.54 0.16 -4.98
N ALA A 37 -0.30 0.60 -4.73
CA ALA A 37 0.49 1.42 -5.66
C ALA A 37 1.56 0.64 -6.46
N GLN A 38 1.57 -0.70 -6.42
CA GLN A 38 2.62 -1.53 -7.01
C GLN A 38 2.36 -1.88 -8.49
N THR A 39 1.88 -0.92 -9.28
CA THR A 39 1.84 -1.02 -10.75
C THR A 39 3.11 -0.41 -11.35
N LYS A 40 3.50 -0.86 -12.55
CA LYS A 40 4.70 -0.35 -13.23
C LYS A 40 4.59 1.15 -13.50
N GLU A 41 3.40 1.59 -13.88
CA GLU A 41 3.06 2.97 -14.21
C GLU A 41 3.15 3.87 -12.97
N ALA A 42 2.56 3.45 -11.84
CA ALA A 42 2.57 4.22 -10.60
C ALA A 42 3.99 4.34 -10.02
N GLN A 43 4.75 3.24 -10.01
CA GLN A 43 6.14 3.25 -9.55
C GLN A 43 7.04 4.11 -10.45
N SER A 44 6.87 4.04 -11.77
CA SER A 44 7.63 4.88 -12.72
C SER A 44 7.32 6.37 -12.52
N LEU A 45 6.04 6.71 -12.34
CA LEU A 45 5.64 8.09 -12.07
C LEU A 45 6.23 8.60 -10.75
N ALA A 46 6.12 7.82 -9.67
CA ALA A 46 6.68 8.20 -8.37
C ALA A 46 8.19 8.43 -8.43
N ALA A 47 8.92 7.55 -9.12
CA ALA A 47 10.36 7.68 -9.33
C ALA A 47 10.71 8.97 -10.10
N ASN A 48 9.99 9.26 -11.18
CA ASN A 48 10.20 10.47 -11.97
C ASN A 48 9.94 11.75 -11.15
N ILE A 49 8.83 11.81 -10.40
CA ILE A 49 8.49 12.97 -9.57
C ILE A 49 9.59 13.26 -8.54
N ILE A 50 10.09 12.23 -7.87
CA ILE A 50 11.17 12.40 -6.87
C ILE A 50 12.48 12.80 -7.56
N GLY A 51 12.82 12.19 -8.70
CA GLY A 51 14.00 12.57 -9.49
C GLY A 51 13.98 14.03 -9.92
N GLU A 52 12.84 14.51 -10.45
CA GLU A 52 12.63 15.90 -10.84
C GLU A 52 12.78 16.85 -9.64
N LYS A 53 12.20 16.51 -8.48
CA LYS A 53 12.35 17.32 -7.25
C LYS A 53 13.80 17.44 -6.80
N ILE A 54 14.58 16.34 -6.86
CA ILE A 54 16.00 16.38 -6.50
C ILE A 54 16.77 17.31 -7.45
N ILE A 55 16.53 17.21 -8.77
CA ILE A 55 17.16 18.10 -9.76
C ILE A 55 16.80 19.57 -9.50
N GLN A 56 15.54 19.84 -9.19
CA GLN A 56 15.06 21.19 -8.90
C GLN A 56 15.73 21.77 -7.64
N ILE A 57 15.86 20.99 -6.56
CA ILE A 57 16.59 21.39 -5.34
C ILE A 57 18.06 21.72 -5.67
N LEU A 58 18.73 20.86 -6.43
CA LEU A 58 20.15 21.07 -6.79
C LEU A 58 20.37 22.30 -7.70
N ARG A 59 19.35 22.71 -8.45
CA ARG A 59 19.35 23.91 -9.29
C ARG A 59 18.94 25.18 -8.54
N GLY A 60 18.46 25.08 -7.30
CA GLY A 60 17.95 26.22 -6.53
C GLY A 60 16.69 26.84 -7.13
N VAL A 61 15.87 26.04 -7.82
CA VAL A 61 14.58 26.49 -8.41
C VAL A 61 13.37 26.09 -7.56
N ILE A 62 13.61 25.45 -6.41
CA ILE A 62 12.69 25.31 -5.26
C ILE A 62 13.47 25.73 -4.02
#